data_AF-A0A7V0Z9X9-F1
#
_entry.id   AF-A0A7V0Z9X9-F1
#
_cell.length_a   1.000
_cell.length_b   1.000
_cell.length_c   1.000
_cell.angle_alpha   90.00
_cell.angle_beta   90.00
_cell.angle_gamma   90.00
#
_symmetry.space_group_name_H-M   'P 1'
#
loop_
_entity.id
_entity.type
_entity.pdbx_description
1 polymer ?
#
loop_
_entity_poly.entity_id
_entity_poly.type
_entity_poly.pdbx_seq_one_letter_code
_entity_poly.pdbx_strand_id
1 'polypeptide(L)'
;MGLHARQRLVSRRARKLLDRAWKQDRIIEKAQYGPGLTIIRGISTKKDNKMKTLTYMVLIALMVTLALDSPVRAQSIIEQLDKAYKKERDKDLDGAIKVYERIIADTSADRQFLADAHYRLAMCYLKKEDKSKALEQFQRFVSEFPKADQIILDMAKQKIKRLRIEVASEGVSEDKPANPVKPVIKSKDPPKSTPKKQDQLSQDVLSGLEGLGKKYSPQETVTLKIFDVTDKTTEQAVVKKLKKMTDSKQNSASWYKRNEVLIVELAPIKDIKKFAKKIRFGSVTSIKKRTIVVSILGKELFHDDGLESNNSYYRINGHAVKFETPKPGYSLTAVRVNGLRMPGDPKPTEKNFHIFVCDKDSKVIADFPFPHARFKLQKLGWVTLKVKPTKIPEKFIIYFVAKKTIGVNCDTQGTGNSFAGLPGAKLPPPFSGNWMIRAVVKPGLSKDTKAKKTSTSSTTKVEGKISGTNVALKNASFQNGQLAIYAGDNWGTNPSVLIFLFTEEGAIPEGKLFSVKPEAKFDGTVPHVHYRWKNAESKQIETEIVMDGYRLRLKFDKAVGGKIPGEILFEIPGKNTRIQGNFIAEIKD
;
A
#
# COMPACT_ATOMS: atom_id res chain seq x y z
N MET A 1 -44.41 35.54 18.02
CA MET A 1 -44.90 35.36 16.63
C MET A 1 -44.63 36.62 15.77
N GLY A 2 -43.36 36.99 15.51
CA GLY A 2 -43.04 38.29 14.88
C GLY A 2 -42.09 38.28 13.68
N LEU A 3 -41.30 37.22 13.44
CA LEU A 3 -40.30 37.21 12.36
C LEU A 3 -40.76 36.52 11.06
N HIS A 4 -41.57 35.47 11.15
CA HIS A 4 -41.99 34.70 9.95
C HIS A 4 -43.03 35.41 9.07
N ALA A 5 -43.79 36.37 9.61
CA ALA A 5 -44.77 37.14 8.83
C ALA A 5 -44.11 38.22 7.95
N ARG A 6 -42.98 38.80 8.38
CA ARG A 6 -42.27 39.85 7.63
C ARG A 6 -41.49 39.28 6.43
N GLN A 7 -40.93 38.07 6.53
CA GLN A 7 -40.23 37.42 5.41
C GLN A 7 -41.15 37.03 4.24
N ARG A 8 -42.42 36.67 4.51
CA ARG A 8 -43.36 36.28 3.44
C ARG A 8 -43.88 37.49 2.63
N LEU A 9 -44.02 38.66 3.25
CA LEU A 9 -44.56 39.86 2.59
C LEU A 9 -43.55 40.49 1.59
N VAL A 10 -42.26 40.48 1.94
CA VAL A 10 -41.18 40.98 1.08
C VAL A 10 -41.02 40.12 -0.19
N SER A 11 -41.26 38.81 -0.08
CA SER A 11 -41.16 37.87 -1.21
C SER A 11 -42.28 38.01 -2.26
N ARG A 12 -43.44 38.56 -1.90
CA ARG A 12 -44.59 38.74 -2.82
C ARG A 12 -44.51 40.07 -3.59
N ARG A 13 -44.02 41.14 -2.95
CA ARG A 13 -43.77 42.43 -3.63
C ARG A 13 -42.59 42.34 -4.62
N ALA A 14 -41.52 41.62 -4.25
CA ALA A 14 -40.39 41.39 -5.15
C ALA A 14 -40.80 40.60 -6.41
N ARG A 15 -41.63 39.56 -6.26
CA ARG A 15 -42.16 38.78 -7.39
C ARG A 15 -43.07 39.60 -8.32
N LYS A 16 -43.95 40.45 -7.79
CA LYS A 16 -44.79 41.35 -8.60
C LYS A 16 -43.99 42.41 -9.36
N LEU A 17 -42.86 42.87 -8.81
CA LEU A 17 -41.96 43.81 -9.49
C LEU A 17 -41.12 43.12 -10.58
N LEU A 18 -40.67 41.89 -10.34
CA LEU A 18 -39.99 41.05 -11.32
C LEU A 18 -40.90 40.67 -12.50
N ASP A 19 -42.16 40.30 -12.25
CA ASP A 19 -43.15 40.01 -13.31
C ASP A 19 -43.52 41.23 -14.16
N ARG A 20 -43.52 42.43 -13.56
CA ARG A 20 -43.74 43.69 -14.30
C ARG A 20 -42.53 44.05 -15.15
N ALA A 21 -41.32 43.83 -14.63
CA ALA A 21 -40.07 44.05 -15.38
C ALA A 21 -39.91 43.06 -16.55
N TRP A 22 -40.42 41.82 -16.40
CA TRP A 22 -40.37 40.79 -17.44
C TRP A 22 -41.33 41.00 -18.62
N LYS A 23 -42.35 41.85 -18.48
CA LYS A 23 -43.38 42.05 -19.51
C LYS A 23 -43.07 43.18 -20.50
N GLN A 24 -42.02 43.99 -20.29
CA GLN A 24 -41.92 45.28 -20.96
C GLN A 24 -40.80 45.45 -22.00
N ASP A 25 -39.84 44.53 -22.12
CA ASP A 25 -38.83 44.60 -23.18
C ASP A 25 -38.71 43.26 -23.92
N ARG A 26 -39.30 43.20 -25.11
CA ARG A 26 -38.97 42.16 -26.10
C ARG A 26 -37.66 42.56 -26.77
N ILE A 27 -36.68 41.67 -26.65
CA ILE A 27 -35.61 41.28 -27.59
C ILE A 27 -34.38 40.94 -26.74
N ILE A 28 -34.25 39.66 -26.39
CA ILE A 28 -32.98 39.08 -25.91
C ILE A 28 -32.84 37.72 -26.56
N GLU A 29 -31.81 37.57 -27.40
CA GLU A 29 -31.40 36.30 -27.96
C GLU A 29 -30.66 35.49 -26.87
N LYS A 30 -31.14 34.28 -26.58
CA LYS A 30 -30.52 33.37 -25.61
C LYS A 30 -29.34 32.65 -26.27
N ALA A 31 -28.12 32.91 -25.84
CA ALA A 31 -26.99 32.00 -26.03
C ALA A 31 -26.65 31.30 -24.70
N GLN A 32 -26.73 29.98 -24.70
CA GLN A 32 -26.60 29.13 -23.52
C GLN A 32 -25.17 28.56 -23.45
N TYR A 33 -24.41 28.90 -22.40
CA TYR A 33 -23.08 28.31 -22.13
C TYR A 33 -22.93 27.96 -20.65
N GLY A 34 -23.34 26.74 -20.27
CA GLY A 34 -22.89 26.04 -19.05
C GLY A 34 -23.26 26.67 -17.68
N PRO A 35 -23.13 25.88 -16.58
CA PRO A 35 -23.56 26.33 -15.26
C PRO A 35 -22.49 27.20 -14.60
N GLY A 36 -22.77 28.50 -14.42
CA GLY A 36 -22.12 29.28 -13.37
C GLY A 36 -21.70 30.71 -13.67
N LEU A 37 -21.79 31.22 -14.91
CA LEU A 37 -21.47 32.63 -15.18
C LEU A 37 -22.39 33.22 -16.27
N THR A 38 -23.20 34.21 -15.92
CA THR A 38 -23.92 35.04 -16.90
C THR A 38 -23.27 36.42 -16.90
N ILE A 39 -22.62 36.80 -18.00
CA ILE A 39 -22.12 38.16 -18.20
C ILE A 39 -23.21 38.94 -18.95
N ILE A 40 -23.76 39.97 -18.31
CA ILE A 40 -24.70 40.90 -18.93
C ILE A 40 -23.89 41.97 -19.65
N ARG A 41 -23.87 41.96 -20.99
CA ARG A 41 -23.42 43.11 -21.79
C ARG A 41 -24.62 44.02 -22.07
N GLY A 42 -24.71 45.12 -21.34
CA GLY A 42 -25.68 46.18 -21.64
C GLY A 42 -25.13 47.12 -22.71
N ILE A 43 -25.79 47.20 -23.87
CA ILE A 43 -25.56 48.28 -24.84
C ILE A 43 -26.42 49.46 -24.39
N SER A 44 -25.77 50.58 -24.04
CA SER A 44 -26.43 51.79 -23.56
C SER A 44 -26.83 52.68 -24.74
N THR A 45 -28.12 53.02 -24.84
CA THR A 45 -28.59 54.18 -25.60
C THR A 45 -28.94 55.33 -24.65
N LYS A 46 -28.58 56.52 -25.10
CA LYS A 46 -28.47 57.81 -24.39
C LYS A 46 -29.76 58.30 -23.72
N LYS A 47 -29.54 59.12 -22.66
CA LYS A 47 -30.37 60.23 -22.14
C LYS A 47 -31.33 59.89 -20.96
N ASP A 48 -30.75 59.69 -19.77
CA ASP A 48 -31.29 60.08 -18.43
C ASP A 48 -30.45 59.51 -17.26
N ASN A 49 -29.12 59.73 -17.33
CA ASN A 49 -28.15 58.87 -16.63
C ASN A 49 -27.32 59.57 -15.53
N LYS A 50 -27.78 60.68 -14.94
CA LYS A 50 -27.07 61.30 -13.80
C LYS A 50 -27.69 60.95 -12.44
N MET A 51 -29.02 60.99 -12.28
CA MET A 51 -29.64 60.63 -11.00
C MET A 51 -29.65 59.11 -10.74
N LYS A 52 -29.99 58.28 -11.73
CA LYS A 52 -30.07 56.81 -11.55
C LYS A 52 -28.71 56.16 -11.28
N THR A 53 -27.64 56.68 -11.89
CA THR A 53 -26.26 56.22 -11.67
C THR A 53 -25.77 56.59 -10.27
N LEU A 54 -26.18 57.75 -9.74
CA LEU A 54 -25.87 58.16 -8.35
C LEU A 54 -26.64 57.29 -7.33
N THR A 55 -27.91 56.98 -7.60
CA THR A 55 -28.70 56.09 -6.74
C THR A 55 -28.17 54.65 -6.73
N TYR A 56 -27.72 54.12 -7.89
CA TYR A 56 -27.08 52.80 -7.97
C TYR A 56 -25.71 52.77 -7.28
N MET A 57 -24.91 53.83 -7.40
CA MET A 57 -23.63 53.95 -6.70
C MET A 57 -23.83 53.99 -5.17
N VAL A 58 -24.84 54.70 -4.69
CA VAL A 58 -25.19 54.73 -3.25
C VAL A 58 -25.72 53.39 -2.78
N LEU A 59 -26.56 52.69 -3.55
CA LEU A 59 -27.05 51.34 -3.21
C LEU A 59 -25.96 50.27 -3.25
N ILE A 60 -25.01 50.37 -4.18
CA ILE A 60 -23.83 49.49 -4.23
C ILE A 60 -22.90 49.81 -3.07
N ALA A 61 -22.64 51.09 -2.76
CA ALA A 61 -21.85 51.49 -1.60
C ALA A 61 -22.51 51.05 -0.28
N LEU A 62 -23.85 51.12 -0.18
CA LEU A 62 -24.60 50.64 0.99
C LEU A 62 -24.59 49.11 1.11
N MET A 63 -24.62 48.38 -0.01
CA MET A 63 -24.43 46.91 -0.02
C MET A 63 -22.98 46.51 0.31
N VAL A 64 -22.00 47.33 -0.07
CA VAL A 64 -20.59 47.11 0.24
C VAL A 64 -20.30 47.45 1.71
N THR A 65 -20.94 48.46 2.30
CA THR A 65 -20.79 48.77 3.74
C THR A 65 -21.56 47.80 4.63
N LEU A 66 -22.73 47.31 4.23
CA LEU A 66 -23.45 46.23 4.92
C LEU A 66 -22.73 44.86 4.85
N ALA A 67 -21.76 44.71 3.94
CA ALA A 67 -20.91 43.52 3.84
C ALA A 67 -19.60 43.61 4.66
N LEU A 68 -19.30 44.76 5.27
CA LEU A 68 -18.03 45.00 5.97
C LEU A 68 -18.08 44.80 7.49
N ASP A 69 -19.26 44.60 8.09
CA ASP A 69 -19.43 44.25 9.52
C ASP A 69 -19.81 42.77 9.74
N SER A 70 -19.34 41.87 8.88
CA SER A 70 -19.33 40.44 9.22
C SER A 70 -18.09 40.14 10.04
N PRO A 71 -18.21 39.81 11.35
CA PRO A 71 -17.04 39.42 12.13
C PRO A 71 -16.51 38.12 11.53
N VAL A 72 -15.23 38.11 11.19
CA VAL A 72 -14.37 36.92 11.01
C VAL A 72 -15.02 35.82 10.16
N ARG A 73 -14.57 35.68 8.92
CA ARG A 73 -14.70 34.41 8.19
C ARG A 73 -14.14 33.32 9.12
N ALA A 74 -15.01 32.58 9.82
CA ALA A 74 -14.59 31.60 10.80
C ALA A 74 -13.67 30.63 10.08
N GLN A 75 -12.39 30.60 10.45
CA GLN A 75 -11.45 29.66 9.86
C GLN A 75 -12.04 28.27 10.00
N SER A 76 -12.14 27.54 8.88
CA SER A 76 -12.64 26.17 8.91
C SER A 76 -11.86 25.37 9.95
N ILE A 77 -12.51 24.45 10.65
CA ILE A 77 -11.86 23.58 11.63
C ILE A 77 -10.65 22.84 11.02
N ILE A 78 -10.70 22.53 9.72
CA ILE A 78 -9.58 21.95 8.97
C ILE A 78 -8.40 22.93 8.91
N GLU A 79 -8.65 24.21 8.64
CA GLU A 79 -7.63 25.27 8.63
C GLU A 79 -7.04 25.51 10.03
N GLN A 80 -7.88 25.42 11.07
CA GLN A 80 -7.43 25.50 12.47
C GLN A 80 -6.54 24.30 12.83
N LEU A 81 -6.91 23.08 12.43
CA LEU A 81 -6.08 21.89 12.62
C LEU A 81 -4.74 22.01 11.89
N ASP A 82 -4.74 22.44 10.62
CA ASP A 82 -3.51 22.65 9.85
C ASP A 82 -2.58 23.68 10.52
N LYS A 83 -3.16 24.74 11.10
CA LYS A 83 -2.43 25.73 11.89
C LYS A 83 -1.86 25.15 13.17
N ALA A 84 -2.63 24.33 13.90
CA ALA A 84 -2.16 23.65 15.11
C ALA A 84 -1.00 22.70 14.79
N TYR A 85 -1.11 21.92 13.71
CA TYR A 85 -0.05 21.01 13.25
C TYR A 85 1.21 21.77 12.89
N LYS A 86 1.08 22.94 12.23
CA LYS A 86 2.21 23.79 11.89
C LYS A 86 2.93 24.26 13.15
N LYS A 87 2.19 24.76 14.13
CA LYS A 87 2.76 25.21 15.41
C LYS A 87 3.44 24.08 16.17
N GLU A 88 2.86 22.89 16.19
CA GLU A 88 3.47 21.70 16.79
C GLU A 88 4.80 21.33 16.12
N ARG A 89 4.90 21.46 14.78
CA ARG A 89 6.16 21.25 14.04
C ARG A 89 7.20 22.32 14.31
N ASP A 90 6.75 23.56 14.44
CA ASP A 90 7.61 24.71 14.77
C ASP A 90 8.05 24.70 16.25
N LYS A 91 7.71 23.64 17.00
CA LYS A 91 7.92 23.49 18.46
C LYS A 91 7.25 24.58 19.30
N ASP A 92 6.35 25.36 18.71
CA ASP A 92 5.42 26.25 19.40
C ASP A 92 4.29 25.41 20.00
N LEU A 93 4.63 24.63 21.04
CA LEU A 93 3.71 23.73 21.71
C LEU A 93 2.57 24.50 22.39
N ASP A 94 2.86 25.66 22.98
CA ASP A 94 1.86 26.53 23.59
C ASP A 94 0.87 27.09 22.58
N GLY A 95 1.35 27.52 21.41
CA GLY A 95 0.49 27.94 20.32
C GLY A 95 -0.34 26.79 19.76
N ALA A 96 0.20 25.58 19.66
CA ALA A 96 -0.53 24.41 19.19
C ALA A 96 -1.64 24.01 20.16
N ILE A 97 -1.33 23.96 21.47
CA ILE A 97 -2.28 23.69 22.56
C ILE A 97 -3.48 24.64 22.48
N LYS A 98 -3.22 25.96 22.40
CA LYS A 98 -4.28 26.98 22.30
C LYS A 98 -5.23 26.78 21.11
N VAL A 99 -4.72 26.24 20.00
CA VAL A 99 -5.55 25.98 18.81
C VAL A 99 -6.34 24.69 18.96
N TYR A 100 -5.75 23.62 19.51
CA TYR A 100 -6.50 22.38 19.79
C TYR A 100 -7.59 22.59 20.83
N GLU A 101 -7.34 23.35 21.90
CA GLU A 101 -8.34 23.71 22.91
C GLU A 101 -9.51 24.49 22.30
N ARG A 102 -9.23 25.39 21.35
CA ARG A 102 -10.28 26.12 20.62
C ARG A 102 -11.13 25.19 19.76
N ILE A 103 -10.51 24.22 19.08
CA ILE A 103 -11.24 23.23 18.27
C ILE A 103 -12.12 22.35 19.18
N ILE A 104 -11.62 21.96 20.35
CA ILE A 104 -12.38 21.16 21.33
C ILE A 104 -13.56 21.94 21.91
N ALA A 105 -13.42 23.26 22.09
CA ALA A 105 -14.48 24.13 22.57
C ALA A 105 -15.52 24.49 21.48
N ASP A 106 -15.25 24.17 20.21
CA ASP A 106 -16.14 24.47 19.09
C ASP A 106 -17.25 23.42 18.98
N THR A 107 -18.48 23.79 19.37
CA THR A 107 -19.64 22.90 19.35
C THR A 107 -20.11 22.53 17.94
N SER A 108 -19.61 23.21 16.90
CA SER A 108 -19.87 22.89 15.50
C SER A 108 -18.90 21.84 14.93
N ALA A 109 -17.91 21.40 15.72
CA ALA A 109 -16.88 20.51 15.24
C ALA A 109 -17.35 19.07 15.00
N ASP A 110 -16.97 18.53 13.83
CA ASP A 110 -17.19 17.13 13.54
C ASP A 110 -16.42 16.26 14.55
N ARG A 111 -17.06 15.15 14.95
CA ARG A 111 -16.53 14.20 15.91
C ARG A 111 -15.15 13.64 15.53
N GLN A 112 -14.84 13.54 14.24
CA GLN A 112 -13.53 13.11 13.76
C GLN A 112 -12.44 14.16 14.03
N PHE A 113 -12.75 15.45 13.91
CA PHE A 113 -11.81 16.54 14.19
C PHE A 113 -11.60 16.74 15.70
N LEU A 114 -12.67 16.55 16.49
CA LEU A 114 -12.57 16.54 17.95
C LEU A 114 -11.67 15.40 18.44
N ALA A 115 -11.85 14.19 17.89
CA ALA A 115 -11.01 13.03 18.22
C ALA A 115 -9.52 13.30 17.94
N ASP A 116 -9.21 13.89 16.78
CA ASP A 116 -7.84 14.23 16.42
C ASP A 116 -7.26 15.36 17.31
N ALA A 117 -8.07 16.38 17.63
CA ALA A 117 -7.66 17.46 18.53
C ALA A 117 -7.35 16.96 19.94
N HIS A 118 -8.18 16.09 20.53
CA HIS A 118 -7.92 15.51 21.87
C HIS A 118 -6.65 14.64 21.89
N TYR A 119 -6.45 13.78 20.88
CA TYR A 119 -5.24 12.95 20.82
C TYR A 119 -3.97 13.80 20.67
N ARG A 120 -4.01 14.85 19.85
CA ARG A 120 -2.84 15.72 19.61
C ARG A 120 -2.57 16.68 20.75
N LEU A 121 -3.62 17.18 21.41
CA LEU A 121 -3.48 17.94 22.65
C LEU A 121 -2.78 17.12 23.73
N ALA A 122 -3.16 15.85 23.91
CA ALA A 122 -2.48 14.93 24.82
C ALA A 122 -1.00 14.74 24.46
N MET A 123 -0.67 14.68 23.16
CA MET A 123 0.71 14.59 22.68
C MET A 123 1.52 15.87 22.90
N CYS A 124 0.91 17.05 22.73
CA CYS A 124 1.55 18.32 23.03
C CYS A 124 1.88 18.42 24.52
N TYR A 125 0.95 18.06 25.41
CA TYR A 125 1.22 18.01 26.84
C TYR A 125 2.32 17.01 27.19
N LEU A 126 2.35 15.85 26.55
CA LEU A 126 3.43 14.87 26.75
C LEU A 126 4.80 15.39 26.32
N LYS A 127 4.87 16.12 25.19
CA LYS A 127 6.10 16.77 24.70
C LYS A 127 6.56 17.93 25.60
N LYS A 128 5.63 18.54 26.34
CA LYS A 128 5.91 19.54 27.39
C LYS A 128 6.24 18.92 28.75
N GLU A 129 6.32 17.59 28.82
CA GLU A 129 6.49 16.83 30.06
C GLU A 129 5.36 17.03 31.10
N ASP A 130 4.23 17.62 30.70
CA ASP A 130 3.02 17.75 31.52
C ASP A 130 2.22 16.43 31.44
N LYS A 131 2.74 15.41 32.12
CA LYS A 131 2.23 14.03 32.10
C LYS A 131 0.80 13.93 32.63
N SER A 132 0.43 14.79 33.59
CA SER A 132 -0.91 14.83 34.18
C SER A 132 -1.96 15.26 33.15
N LYS A 133 -1.74 16.40 32.47
CA LYS A 133 -2.67 16.84 31.41
C LYS A 133 -2.65 15.92 30.19
N ALA A 134 -1.50 15.36 29.85
CA ALA A 134 -1.41 14.35 28.79
C ALA A 134 -2.29 13.12 29.10
N LEU A 135 -2.21 12.62 30.33
CA LEU A 135 -3.01 11.50 30.79
C LEU A 135 -4.51 11.80 30.74
N GLU A 136 -4.92 12.98 31.22
CA GLU A 136 -6.32 13.42 31.17
C GLU A 136 -6.87 13.43 29.73
N GLN A 137 -6.14 14.05 28.81
CA GLN A 137 -6.58 14.18 27.42
C GLN A 137 -6.61 12.84 26.68
N PHE A 138 -5.67 11.92 26.96
CA PHE A 138 -5.77 10.55 26.43
C PHE A 138 -6.97 9.79 26.99
N GLN A 139 -7.33 9.98 28.26
CA GLN A 139 -8.50 9.33 28.85
C GLN A 139 -9.79 9.83 28.21
N ARG A 140 -9.94 11.16 28.06
CA ARG A 140 -11.06 11.77 27.33
C ARG A 140 -11.16 11.25 25.90
N PHE A 141 -10.02 11.16 25.20
CA PHE A 141 -9.97 10.59 23.86
C PHE A 141 -10.54 9.15 23.81
N VAL A 142 -10.13 8.29 24.73
CA VAL A 142 -10.58 6.89 24.75
C VAL A 142 -12.05 6.75 25.19
N SER A 143 -12.54 7.60 26.10
CA SER A 143 -13.91 7.54 26.60
C SER A 143 -14.92 8.14 25.62
N GLU A 144 -14.62 9.28 25.02
CA GLU A 144 -15.58 10.06 24.22
C GLU A 144 -15.58 9.64 22.74
N PHE A 145 -14.50 9.03 22.25
CA PHE A 145 -14.33 8.64 20.84
C PHE A 145 -14.06 7.13 20.66
N PRO A 146 -14.90 6.22 21.20
CA PRO A 146 -14.67 4.77 21.11
C PRO A 146 -14.75 4.20 19.69
N LYS A 147 -15.24 4.99 18.72
CA LYS A 147 -15.30 4.64 17.29
C LYS A 147 -14.20 5.31 16.46
N ALA A 148 -13.24 5.99 17.08
CA ALA A 148 -12.04 6.50 16.40
C ALA A 148 -11.20 5.34 15.84
N ASP A 149 -10.19 5.63 14.99
CA ASP A 149 -9.33 4.58 14.42
C ASP A 149 -8.75 3.70 15.55
N GLN A 150 -8.97 2.38 15.44
CA GLN A 150 -8.62 1.40 16.45
C GLN A 150 -7.14 1.43 16.84
N ILE A 151 -6.26 1.75 15.89
CA ILE A 151 -4.81 1.86 16.14
C ILE A 151 -4.53 3.05 17.06
N ILE A 152 -5.22 4.18 16.86
CA ILE A 152 -5.06 5.38 17.69
C ILE A 152 -5.61 5.15 19.09
N LEU A 153 -6.74 4.44 19.22
CA LEU A 153 -7.30 4.02 20.50
C LEU A 153 -6.34 3.11 21.27
N ASP A 154 -5.72 2.14 20.62
CA ASP A 154 -4.76 1.24 21.25
C ASP A 154 -3.48 1.97 21.67
N MET A 155 -2.99 2.92 20.86
CA MET A 155 -1.86 3.79 21.23
C MET A 155 -2.19 4.66 22.45
N ALA A 156 -3.37 5.27 22.50
CA ALA A 156 -3.79 6.06 23.65
C ALA A 156 -3.89 5.21 24.91
N LYS A 157 -4.48 4.00 24.85
CA LYS A 157 -4.55 3.05 25.97
C LYS A 157 -3.17 2.63 26.48
N GLN A 158 -2.21 2.37 25.58
CA GLN A 158 -0.83 2.05 25.98
C GLN A 158 -0.15 3.24 26.66
N LYS A 159 -0.34 4.46 26.14
CA LYS A 159 0.19 5.69 26.76
C LYS A 159 -0.43 5.95 28.12
N ILE A 160 -1.75 5.78 28.28
CA ILE A 160 -2.44 5.85 29.58
C ILE A 160 -1.83 4.85 30.56
N LYS A 161 -1.62 3.59 30.15
CA LYS A 161 -1.03 2.58 31.03
C LYS A 161 0.37 2.98 31.50
N ARG A 162 1.23 3.47 30.59
CA ARG A 162 2.58 3.95 30.94
C ARG A 162 2.52 5.19 31.83
N LEU A 163 1.75 6.20 31.46
CA LEU A 163 1.63 7.45 32.21
C LEU A 163 1.03 7.25 33.59
N ARG A 164 0.11 6.30 33.78
CA ARG A 164 -0.39 5.94 35.12
C ARG A 164 0.71 5.39 36.01
N ILE A 165 1.65 4.63 35.46
CA ILE A 165 2.80 4.10 36.22
C ILE A 165 3.76 5.24 36.55
N GLU A 166 4.04 6.12 35.59
CA GLU A 166 4.97 7.24 35.76
C GLU A 166 4.44 8.30 36.74
N VAL A 167 3.19 8.73 36.59
CA VAL A 167 2.54 9.69 37.51
C VAL A 167 2.38 9.08 38.91
N ALA A 168 2.11 7.77 39.02
CA ALA A 168 2.10 7.09 40.31
C ALA A 168 3.50 6.96 40.94
N SER A 169 4.57 6.90 40.14
CA SER A 169 5.94 6.88 40.66
C SER A 169 6.47 8.26 41.06
N GLU A 170 5.99 9.33 40.40
CA GLU A 170 6.34 10.72 40.71
C GLU A 170 5.64 11.20 42.00
N GLY A 171 4.48 10.61 42.35
CA GLY A 171 3.80 10.88 43.62
C GLY A 171 4.32 10.07 44.82
N VAL A 172 5.40 9.30 44.68
CA VAL A 172 5.94 8.39 45.74
C VAL A 172 7.36 8.79 46.20
N SER A 173 7.89 9.93 45.77
CA SER A 173 9.14 10.49 46.32
C SER A 173 8.87 11.57 47.36
N GLU A 174 8.25 11.19 48.48
CA GLU A 174 8.52 11.74 49.81
C GLU A 174 7.90 10.77 50.84
N ASP A 175 8.72 10.43 51.84
CA ASP A 175 8.47 9.57 53.02
C ASP A 175 8.33 8.04 52.86
N LYS A 176 9.43 7.36 53.23
CA LYS A 176 9.43 6.04 53.88
C LYS A 176 9.05 6.25 55.37
N PRO A 177 8.44 5.27 56.08
CA PRO A 177 9.04 3.93 56.22
C PRO A 177 8.10 2.71 56.39
N ALA A 178 8.78 1.55 56.41
CA ALA A 178 8.47 0.27 57.07
C ALA A 178 7.44 -0.72 56.46
N ASN A 179 7.99 -1.91 56.15
CA ASN A 179 7.33 -3.20 55.89
C ASN A 179 6.82 -3.84 57.22
N PRO A 180 6.24 -5.06 57.28
CA PRO A 180 5.40 -5.83 56.33
C PRO A 180 4.18 -6.53 57.03
N VAL A 181 3.05 -6.81 56.37
CA VAL A 181 2.13 -7.90 56.79
C VAL A 181 1.38 -8.53 55.60
N LYS A 182 1.43 -9.86 55.48
CA LYS A 182 0.52 -10.71 54.65
C LYS A 182 -0.84 -10.88 55.35
N PRO A 183 -1.95 -11.11 54.63
CA PRO A 183 -2.57 -12.44 54.74
C PRO A 183 -3.23 -13.01 53.47
N VAL A 184 -2.93 -14.30 53.24
CA VAL A 184 -3.80 -15.48 53.06
C VAL A 184 -5.27 -15.32 52.56
N ILE A 185 -5.51 -15.84 51.34
CA ILE A 185 -6.57 -16.76 50.83
C ILE A 185 -8.07 -16.45 51.08
N LYS A 186 -8.89 -16.41 49.99
CA LYS A 186 -9.98 -17.38 49.70
C LYS A 186 -10.63 -17.20 48.32
N SER A 187 -10.85 -18.35 47.69
CA SER A 187 -11.46 -18.61 46.38
C SER A 187 -12.98 -18.45 46.37
N LYS A 188 -13.54 -18.13 45.20
CA LYS A 188 -14.85 -18.62 44.74
C LYS A 188 -14.77 -18.90 43.22
N ASP A 189 -15.21 -20.09 42.84
CA ASP A 189 -15.19 -20.63 41.48
C ASP A 189 -16.04 -19.82 40.49
N PRO A 190 -15.66 -19.74 39.19
CA PRO A 190 -16.55 -19.28 38.12
C PRO A 190 -17.26 -20.46 37.41
N PRO A 191 -18.43 -20.23 36.81
CA PRO A 191 -19.26 -21.27 36.21
C PRO A 191 -18.72 -21.72 34.83
N LYS A 192 -18.98 -23.00 34.53
CA LYS A 192 -18.76 -23.65 33.23
C LYS A 192 -19.41 -22.84 32.11
N SER A 193 -18.60 -22.43 31.12
CA SER A 193 -19.09 -22.00 29.80
C SER A 193 -18.29 -22.72 28.71
N THR A 194 -19.02 -23.22 27.71
CA THR A 194 -18.52 -23.96 26.54
C THR A 194 -17.60 -23.09 25.67
N PRO A 195 -16.52 -23.64 25.07
CA PRO A 195 -15.55 -22.82 24.36
C PRO A 195 -16.10 -22.32 23.02
N LYS A 196 -16.00 -21.00 22.78
CA LYS A 196 -16.19 -20.39 21.46
C LYS A 196 -14.91 -20.62 20.63
N LYS A 197 -15.07 -20.66 19.29
CA LYS A 197 -14.06 -20.86 18.22
C LYS A 197 -12.67 -20.19 18.39
N GLN A 198 -12.52 -19.21 19.29
CA GLN A 198 -11.27 -18.51 19.60
C GLN A 198 -10.42 -19.23 20.66
N ASP A 199 -11.05 -20.04 21.53
CA ASP A 199 -10.38 -20.90 22.50
C ASP A 199 -9.79 -22.14 21.84
N GLN A 200 -10.44 -22.66 20.78
CA GLN A 200 -9.95 -23.79 20.00
C GLN A 200 -8.59 -23.48 19.33
N LEU A 201 -8.45 -22.29 18.74
CA LEU A 201 -7.21 -21.84 18.11
C LEU A 201 -6.09 -21.57 19.13
N SER A 202 -6.45 -21.12 20.33
CA SER A 202 -5.50 -20.91 21.43
C SER A 202 -5.01 -22.23 22.03
N GLN A 203 -5.88 -23.24 22.09
CA GLN A 203 -5.58 -24.62 22.51
C GLN A 203 -4.68 -25.36 21.49
N ASP A 204 -4.91 -25.19 20.19
CA ASP A 204 -4.06 -25.78 19.13
C ASP A 204 -2.63 -25.19 19.13
N VAL A 205 -2.51 -23.89 19.46
CA VAL A 205 -1.21 -23.21 19.61
C VAL A 205 -0.49 -23.67 20.88
N LEU A 206 -1.19 -23.76 22.00
CA LEU A 206 -0.62 -24.22 23.28
C LEU A 206 -0.22 -25.70 23.21
N SER A 207 -1.02 -26.56 22.59
CA SER A 207 -0.69 -27.99 22.40
C SER A 207 0.52 -28.22 21.48
N GLY A 208 0.69 -27.40 20.44
CA GLY A 208 1.87 -27.43 19.59
C GLY A 208 3.16 -26.96 20.29
N LEU A 209 3.05 -25.95 21.16
CA LEU A 209 4.14 -25.45 22.00
C LEU A 209 4.52 -26.45 23.11
N GLU A 210 3.53 -27.09 23.75
CA GLU A 210 3.75 -28.16 24.71
C GLU A 210 4.38 -29.41 24.07
N GLY A 211 4.01 -29.75 22.83
CA GLY A 211 4.54 -30.90 22.10
C GLY A 211 6.03 -30.77 21.77
N LEU A 212 6.51 -29.56 21.46
CA LEU A 212 7.93 -29.28 21.26
C LEU A 212 8.71 -29.30 22.58
N GLY A 213 8.17 -28.65 23.62
CA GLY A 213 8.81 -28.57 24.94
C GLY A 213 8.94 -29.93 25.67
N LYS A 214 8.08 -30.90 25.33
CA LYS A 214 8.17 -32.29 25.83
C LYS A 214 9.22 -33.14 25.10
N LYS A 215 9.59 -32.79 23.85
CA LYS A 215 10.48 -33.61 23.00
C LYS A 215 11.90 -33.04 22.84
N TYR A 216 12.06 -31.72 22.88
CA TYR A 216 13.36 -31.06 22.69
C TYR A 216 13.58 -29.98 23.74
N SER A 217 14.82 -29.85 24.19
CA SER A 217 15.20 -28.84 25.19
C SER A 217 15.09 -27.41 24.62
N PRO A 218 14.86 -26.39 25.46
CA PRO A 218 14.93 -24.98 25.02
C PRO A 218 16.26 -24.61 24.33
N GLN A 219 17.35 -25.31 24.65
CA GLN A 219 18.67 -25.16 24.05
C GLN A 219 18.80 -25.79 22.66
N GLU A 220 17.83 -26.61 22.23
CA GLU A 220 17.76 -27.20 20.90
C GLU A 220 16.65 -26.60 20.03
N THR A 221 15.75 -25.80 20.63
CA THR A 221 14.67 -25.10 19.93
C THR A 221 15.12 -23.71 19.51
N VAL A 222 14.81 -23.29 18.28
CA VAL A 222 15.03 -21.93 17.76
C VAL A 222 13.70 -21.31 17.35
N THR A 223 13.48 -20.07 17.73
CA THR A 223 12.32 -19.27 17.29
C THR A 223 12.75 -18.35 16.14
N LEU A 224 12.06 -18.40 15.01
CA LEU A 224 12.19 -17.45 13.92
C LEU A 224 11.01 -16.49 13.94
N LYS A 225 11.29 -15.18 13.92
CA LYS A 225 10.30 -14.12 13.66
C LYS A 225 10.51 -13.62 12.25
N ILE A 226 9.58 -13.94 11.36
CA ILE A 226 9.70 -13.71 9.92
C ILE A 226 8.70 -12.63 9.52
N PHE A 227 9.23 -11.49 9.10
CA PHE A 227 8.47 -10.33 8.66
C PHE A 227 8.17 -10.41 7.16
N ASP A 228 7.15 -9.65 6.74
CA ASP A 228 6.76 -9.45 5.34
C ASP A 228 6.22 -10.71 4.63
N VAL A 229 5.80 -11.71 5.39
CA VAL A 229 5.07 -12.88 4.87
C VAL A 229 3.61 -12.49 4.64
N THR A 230 3.34 -11.90 3.49
CA THR A 230 2.04 -11.27 3.19
C THR A 230 0.94 -12.26 2.80
N ASP A 231 1.29 -13.44 2.27
CA ASP A 231 0.34 -14.42 1.77
C ASP A 231 0.60 -15.85 2.31
N LYS A 232 -0.45 -16.67 2.31
CA LYS A 232 -0.45 -18.04 2.87
C LYS A 232 0.43 -19.00 2.07
N THR A 233 0.63 -18.76 0.77
CA THR A 233 1.49 -19.57 -0.09
C THR A 233 2.96 -19.37 0.27
N THR A 234 3.37 -18.11 0.46
CA THR A 234 4.71 -17.76 0.93
C THR A 234 4.95 -18.28 2.35
N GLU A 235 3.95 -18.19 3.24
CA GLU A 235 4.00 -18.78 4.59
C GLU A 235 4.33 -20.28 4.53
N GLN A 236 3.54 -21.05 3.77
CA GLN A 236 3.74 -22.49 3.63
C GLN A 236 5.09 -22.84 3.00
N ALA A 237 5.52 -22.09 1.98
CA ALA A 237 6.82 -22.31 1.33
C ALA A 237 7.99 -22.05 2.28
N VAL A 238 7.92 -20.99 3.08
CA VAL A 238 8.92 -20.64 4.10
C VAL A 238 8.98 -21.72 5.18
N VAL A 239 7.84 -22.10 5.75
CA VAL A 239 7.76 -23.16 6.77
C VAL A 239 8.28 -24.50 6.23
N LYS A 240 7.86 -24.90 5.03
CA LYS A 240 8.31 -26.14 4.39
C LYS A 240 9.82 -26.15 4.17
N LYS A 241 10.41 -25.01 3.80
CA LYS A 241 11.87 -24.89 3.63
C LYS A 241 12.58 -24.98 4.98
N LEU A 242 12.07 -24.29 6.00
CA LEU A 242 12.63 -24.27 7.35
C LEU A 242 12.61 -25.65 8.02
N LYS A 243 11.53 -26.42 7.89
CA LYS A 243 11.42 -27.79 8.43
C LYS A 243 12.47 -28.75 7.85
N LYS A 244 12.97 -28.48 6.64
CA LYS A 244 14.05 -29.25 5.99
C LYS A 244 15.45 -28.82 6.44
N MET A 245 15.58 -27.75 7.22
CA MET A 245 16.87 -27.16 7.60
C MET A 245 17.33 -27.52 9.02
N THR A 246 16.53 -28.28 9.79
CA THR A 246 16.86 -28.78 11.13
C THR A 246 17.95 -29.85 11.09
N ASP A 247 18.56 -30.14 12.23
CA ASP A 247 19.76 -31.01 12.33
C ASP A 247 19.44 -32.52 12.31
N SER A 248 18.16 -32.91 12.26
CA SER A 248 17.71 -34.31 12.34
C SER A 248 16.83 -34.71 11.14
N LYS A 249 16.39 -35.97 11.11
CA LYS A 249 15.25 -36.46 10.31
C LYS A 249 13.94 -36.41 11.12
N GLN A 250 14.02 -36.48 12.44
CA GLN A 250 12.89 -36.25 13.34
C GLN A 250 12.77 -34.75 13.59
N ASN A 251 12.04 -34.06 12.72
CA ASN A 251 12.03 -32.60 12.65
C ASN A 251 10.70 -32.08 13.16
N SER A 252 10.73 -31.31 14.23
CA SER A 252 9.54 -30.67 14.76
C SER A 252 9.54 -29.20 14.37
N ALA A 253 8.40 -28.76 13.85
CA ALA A 253 8.16 -27.39 13.43
C ALA A 253 6.74 -27.01 13.82
N SER A 254 6.59 -25.96 14.63
CA SER A 254 5.31 -25.30 14.87
C SER A 254 5.40 -23.88 14.33
N TRP A 255 4.28 -23.33 13.88
CA TRP A 255 4.24 -21.94 13.47
C TRP A 255 2.86 -21.34 13.65
N TYR A 256 2.84 -20.03 13.82
CA TYR A 256 1.62 -19.23 13.86
C TYR A 256 1.93 -17.82 13.40
N LYS A 257 0.89 -17.07 13.02
CA LYS A 257 1.02 -15.69 12.56
C LYS A 257 0.40 -14.75 13.59
N ARG A 258 1.14 -13.71 14.00
CA ARG A 258 0.65 -12.67 14.91
C ARG A 258 1.08 -11.29 14.40
N ASN A 259 0.12 -10.38 14.20
CA ASN A 259 0.37 -9.01 13.72
C ASN A 259 1.28 -8.96 12.48
N GLU A 260 0.96 -9.76 11.46
CA GLU A 260 1.73 -9.89 10.21
C GLU A 260 3.15 -10.48 10.33
N VAL A 261 3.56 -10.91 11.52
CA VAL A 261 4.80 -11.64 11.76
C VAL A 261 4.51 -13.13 11.81
N LEU A 262 5.17 -13.89 10.94
CA LEU A 262 5.18 -15.35 11.00
C LEU A 262 6.20 -15.80 12.05
N ILE A 263 5.73 -16.46 13.10
CA ILE A 263 6.57 -17.02 14.16
C ILE A 263 6.68 -18.52 13.91
N VAL A 264 7.91 -19.02 13.77
CA VAL A 264 8.20 -20.44 13.51
C VAL A 264 9.14 -20.95 14.60
N GLU A 265 8.78 -22.02 15.29
CA GLU A 265 9.67 -22.72 16.19
C GLU A 265 10.16 -24.01 15.53
N LEU A 266 11.47 -24.25 15.61
CA LEU A 266 12.14 -25.37 14.95
C LEU A 266 13.06 -26.08 15.93
N ALA A 267 12.98 -27.42 15.94
CA ALA A 267 13.89 -28.27 16.68
C ALA A 267 14.13 -29.61 15.94
N PRO A 268 15.32 -30.24 16.10
CA PRO A 268 16.48 -29.73 16.82
C PRO A 268 17.38 -28.84 15.96
N ILE A 269 17.93 -27.78 16.54
CA ILE A 269 18.97 -26.92 15.96
C ILE A 269 20.02 -26.65 17.05
N LYS A 270 21.21 -27.24 16.95
CA LYS A 270 22.27 -27.10 17.97
C LYS A 270 23.02 -25.77 17.81
N ASP A 271 23.49 -25.49 16.60
CA ASP A 271 24.25 -24.28 16.28
C ASP A 271 23.38 -23.24 15.55
N ILE A 272 22.92 -22.24 16.30
CA ILE A 272 22.09 -21.16 15.78
C ILE A 272 22.81 -20.28 14.76
N LYS A 273 24.12 -20.03 14.91
CA LYS A 273 24.89 -19.17 14.00
C LYS A 273 25.08 -19.87 12.66
N LYS A 274 25.42 -21.17 12.68
CA LYS A 274 25.51 -22.00 11.48
C LYS A 274 24.16 -22.14 10.80
N PHE A 275 23.09 -22.35 11.57
CA PHE A 275 21.73 -22.40 11.03
C PHE A 275 21.31 -21.08 10.36
N ALA A 276 21.53 -19.93 11.00
CA ALA A 276 21.21 -18.62 10.45
C ALA A 276 21.89 -18.38 9.09
N LYS A 277 23.14 -18.81 8.91
CA LYS A 277 23.87 -18.72 7.63
C LYS A 277 23.23 -19.55 6.50
N LYS A 278 22.44 -20.58 6.82
CA LYS A 278 21.70 -21.39 5.82
C LYS A 278 20.44 -20.69 5.31
N ILE A 279 19.97 -19.63 5.97
CA ILE A 279 18.76 -18.90 5.57
C ILE A 279 19.06 -18.06 4.32
N ARG A 280 18.49 -18.48 3.17
CA ARG A 280 18.68 -17.83 1.86
C ARG A 280 17.41 -17.21 1.28
N PHE A 281 16.25 -17.44 1.89
CA PHE A 281 14.95 -16.93 1.42
C PHE A 281 14.61 -15.52 1.97
N GLY A 282 15.50 -14.97 2.80
CA GLY A 282 15.36 -13.65 3.41
C GLY A 282 16.70 -13.22 4.02
N SER A 283 16.70 -12.04 4.63
CA SER A 283 17.85 -11.48 5.34
C SER A 283 17.65 -11.63 6.84
N VAL A 284 18.64 -12.24 7.50
CA VAL A 284 18.69 -12.27 8.97
C VAL A 284 19.05 -10.88 9.47
N THR A 285 18.13 -10.23 10.16
CA THR A 285 18.29 -8.85 10.66
C THR A 285 18.75 -8.80 12.10
N SER A 286 18.46 -9.85 12.90
CA SER A 286 18.96 -9.97 14.27
C SER A 286 19.02 -11.42 14.72
N ILE A 287 19.99 -11.73 15.60
CA ILE A 287 20.04 -12.98 16.36
C ILE A 287 20.21 -12.58 17.83
N LYS A 288 19.22 -12.88 18.67
CA LYS A 288 19.27 -12.63 20.12
C LYS A 288 18.87 -13.91 20.86
N LYS A 289 19.75 -14.40 21.74
CA LYS A 289 19.59 -15.71 22.39
C LYS A 289 19.36 -16.80 21.34
N ARG A 290 18.18 -17.44 21.35
CA ARG A 290 17.77 -18.47 20.40
C ARG A 290 16.65 -18.00 19.45
N THR A 291 16.54 -16.69 19.28
CA THR A 291 15.57 -16.05 18.38
C THR A 291 16.27 -15.41 17.20
N ILE A 292 15.85 -15.78 15.98
CA ILE A 292 16.33 -15.21 14.71
C ILE A 292 15.22 -14.33 14.13
N VAL A 293 15.55 -13.09 13.76
CA VAL A 293 14.65 -12.21 13.02
C VAL A 293 15.03 -12.24 11.53
N VAL A 294 14.05 -12.47 10.66
CA VAL A 294 14.23 -12.58 9.20
C VAL A 294 13.23 -11.68 8.48
N SER A 295 13.69 -10.89 7.51
CA SER A 295 12.79 -10.26 6.51
C SER A 295 12.97 -10.95 5.17
N ILE A 296 11.88 -11.35 4.52
CA ILE A 296 11.94 -12.01 3.21
C ILE A 296 12.15 -11.04 2.03
N LEU A 297 12.08 -9.73 2.29
CA LEU A 297 12.21 -8.71 1.25
C LEU A 297 13.67 -8.49 0.81
N GLY A 298 14.65 -8.64 1.72
CA GLY A 298 16.07 -8.38 1.46
C GLY A 298 16.72 -7.59 2.59
N LYS A 299 17.95 -7.08 2.38
CA LYS A 299 18.60 -6.17 3.33
C LYS A 299 17.99 -4.78 3.17
N GLU A 300 17.46 -4.21 4.24
CA GLU A 300 17.01 -2.82 4.25
C GLU A 300 18.19 -1.86 4.53
N LEU A 301 18.24 -0.77 3.78
CA LEU A 301 19.08 0.40 4.04
C LEU A 301 18.13 1.55 4.38
N PHE A 302 18.42 2.29 5.44
CA PHE A 302 17.57 3.35 5.97
C PHE A 302 18.40 4.32 6.83
N HIS A 303 17.90 5.54 6.96
CA HIS A 303 18.47 6.56 7.86
C HIS A 303 17.48 7.00 8.94
N ASP A 304 16.23 6.53 8.85
CA ASP A 304 15.19 6.88 9.79
C ASP A 304 15.31 6.15 11.14
N ASP A 305 14.76 6.75 12.19
CA ASP A 305 14.72 6.17 13.55
C ASP A 305 13.76 4.97 13.68
N GLY A 306 12.95 4.70 12.65
CA GLY A 306 11.94 3.64 12.62
C GLY A 306 10.73 3.86 13.52
N LEU A 307 10.59 5.04 14.13
CA LEU A 307 9.50 5.37 15.03
C LEU A 307 8.39 6.11 14.27
N GLU A 308 7.28 5.41 14.01
CA GLU A 308 6.08 5.97 13.36
C GLU A 308 5.32 7.00 14.23
N SER A 309 5.76 7.23 15.48
CA SER A 309 5.07 8.07 16.46
C SER A 309 5.10 9.56 16.13
N ASN A 310 6.03 9.99 15.28
CA ASN A 310 6.04 11.33 14.70
C ASN A 310 5.08 11.31 13.51
N ASN A 311 3.80 11.59 13.74
CA ASN A 311 2.74 11.54 12.72
C ASN A 311 2.83 12.74 11.74
N SER A 312 4.05 13.14 11.37
CA SER A 312 4.40 14.34 10.61
C SER A 312 4.74 13.97 9.17
N TYR A 313 3.74 14.04 8.30
CA TYR A 313 3.90 13.76 6.88
C TYR A 313 3.99 15.06 6.04
N TYR A 314 4.79 15.03 4.99
CA TYR A 314 5.03 16.18 4.11
C TYR A 314 4.52 15.92 2.70
N ARG A 315 3.75 16.90 2.17
CA ARG A 315 3.20 16.90 0.81
C ARG A 315 4.06 17.78 -0.10
N ILE A 316 5.20 17.25 -0.51
CA ILE A 316 6.08 17.90 -1.48
C ILE A 316 6.15 17.08 -2.77
N ASN A 317 6.70 17.67 -3.83
CA ASN A 317 6.69 17.04 -5.15
C ASN A 317 7.62 15.83 -5.25
N GLY A 318 8.75 15.85 -4.52
CA GLY A 318 9.70 14.76 -4.50
C GLY A 318 10.49 14.69 -3.21
N HIS A 319 10.63 13.47 -2.70
CA HIS A 319 11.36 13.12 -1.49
C HIS A 319 12.55 12.26 -1.90
N ALA A 320 13.77 12.71 -1.65
CA ALA A 320 14.98 12.03 -2.09
C ALA A 320 15.80 11.55 -0.90
N VAL A 321 16.32 10.32 -0.96
CA VAL A 321 17.19 9.76 0.08
C VAL A 321 18.45 9.16 -0.55
N LYS A 322 19.61 9.57 -0.05
CA LYS A 322 20.92 8.98 -0.40
C LYS A 322 21.13 7.68 0.35
N PHE A 323 21.61 6.66 -0.32
CA PHE A 323 21.95 5.36 0.26
C PHE A 323 23.35 4.93 -0.13
N GLU A 324 23.95 4.12 0.74
CA GLU A 324 25.22 3.45 0.50
C GLU A 324 25.08 1.96 0.80
N THR A 325 25.47 1.13 -0.17
CA THR A 325 25.55 -0.32 0.04
C THR A 325 26.81 -0.67 0.82
N PRO A 326 26.84 -1.75 1.61
CA PRO A 326 28.04 -2.13 2.37
C PRO A 326 29.26 -2.49 1.51
N LYS A 327 29.02 -2.86 0.25
CA LYS A 327 30.01 -3.19 -0.77
C LYS A 327 29.34 -3.22 -2.15
N PRO A 328 30.11 -3.15 -3.24
CA PRO A 328 29.55 -3.26 -4.59
C PRO A 328 28.79 -4.56 -4.85
N GLY A 329 27.96 -4.54 -5.90
CA GLY A 329 27.32 -5.75 -6.45
C GLY A 329 25.93 -6.04 -5.89
N TYR A 330 25.23 -5.06 -5.31
CA TYR A 330 23.83 -5.21 -4.90
C TYR A 330 22.85 -4.80 -6.03
N SER A 331 21.61 -5.28 -5.91
CA SER A 331 20.47 -4.83 -6.69
C SER A 331 19.35 -4.36 -5.78
N LEU A 332 18.74 -3.22 -6.11
CA LEU A 332 17.50 -2.77 -5.48
C LEU A 332 16.34 -3.66 -5.94
N THR A 333 15.52 -4.11 -5.00
CA THR A 333 14.40 -5.04 -5.25
C THR A 333 13.05 -4.54 -4.74
N ALA A 334 13.08 -3.62 -3.77
CA ALA A 334 11.90 -2.88 -3.35
C ALA A 334 12.30 -1.56 -2.71
N VAL A 335 11.34 -0.66 -2.58
CA VAL A 335 11.42 0.54 -1.75
C VAL A 335 10.28 0.47 -0.75
N ARG A 336 10.58 0.68 0.54
CA ARG A 336 9.54 0.82 1.56
C ARG A 336 9.36 2.29 1.85
N VAL A 337 8.11 2.72 1.94
CA VAL A 337 7.78 4.13 2.21
C VAL A 337 6.70 4.15 3.28
N ASN A 338 6.93 4.90 4.35
CA ASN A 338 5.88 5.20 5.32
C ASN A 338 5.13 6.45 4.82
N GLY A 339 3.86 6.29 4.47
CA GLY A 339 3.10 7.37 3.87
C GLY A 339 1.61 7.13 3.85
N LEU A 340 0.86 8.12 3.37
CA LEU A 340 -0.59 8.06 3.21
C LEU A 340 -1.03 8.78 1.95
N ARG A 341 -2.14 8.33 1.37
CA ARG A 341 -2.78 9.02 0.24
C ARG A 341 -3.61 10.19 0.78
N MET A 342 -3.48 11.35 0.15
CA MET A 342 -4.21 12.56 0.55
C MET A 342 -5.66 12.55 0.04
N PRO A 343 -6.60 13.23 0.72
CA PRO A 343 -7.93 13.50 0.17
C PRO A 343 -7.87 14.47 -1.00
N GLY A 344 -8.82 14.32 -1.91
CA GLY A 344 -8.83 14.96 -3.23
C GLY A 344 -8.37 13.96 -4.30
N ASP A 345 -9.19 13.74 -5.32
CA ASP A 345 -8.85 12.80 -6.39
C ASP A 345 -7.59 13.30 -7.13
N PRO A 346 -6.57 12.44 -7.36
CA PRO A 346 -5.51 12.78 -8.27
C PRO A 346 -6.14 13.11 -9.63
N LYS A 347 -5.68 14.19 -10.28
CA LYS A 347 -6.20 14.57 -11.60
C LYS A 347 -6.07 13.36 -12.55
N PRO A 348 -6.93 13.21 -13.57
CA PRO A 348 -6.85 12.10 -14.53
C PRO A 348 -5.45 11.92 -15.19
N THR A 349 -4.66 12.98 -15.22
CA THR A 349 -3.27 13.05 -15.71
C THR A 349 -2.20 12.59 -14.70
N GLU A 350 -2.60 12.18 -13.50
CA GLU A 350 -1.72 11.80 -12.38
C GLU A 350 -2.08 10.39 -11.89
N LYS A 351 -2.21 9.42 -12.81
CA LYS A 351 -2.58 8.04 -12.47
C LYS A 351 -1.57 7.38 -11.52
N ASN A 352 -0.28 7.64 -11.72
CA ASN A 352 0.81 7.01 -10.99
C ASN A 352 1.74 8.03 -10.31
N PHE A 353 2.28 7.63 -9.16
CA PHE A 353 3.48 8.23 -8.58
C PHE A 353 4.69 7.38 -9.00
N HIS A 354 5.89 7.93 -8.89
CA HIS A 354 7.11 7.32 -9.41
C HIS A 354 8.16 7.11 -8.33
N ILE A 355 8.89 6.01 -8.47
CA ILE A 355 10.15 5.75 -7.76
C ILE A 355 11.28 5.84 -8.79
N PHE A 356 12.12 6.87 -8.69
CA PHE A 356 13.33 6.94 -9.48
C PHE A 356 14.52 6.43 -8.68
N VAL A 357 15.33 5.59 -9.32
CA VAL A 357 16.64 5.17 -8.83
C VAL A 357 17.67 5.94 -9.61
N CYS A 358 18.55 6.66 -8.93
CA CYS A 358 19.58 7.49 -9.55
C CYS A 358 20.96 7.13 -9.02
N ASP A 359 22.00 7.48 -9.75
CA ASP A 359 23.37 7.46 -9.24
C ASP A 359 23.61 8.60 -8.22
N LYS A 360 24.84 8.69 -7.70
CA LYS A 360 25.25 9.72 -6.73
C LYS A 360 25.10 11.15 -7.24
N ASP A 361 25.07 11.35 -8.55
CA ASP A 361 25.02 12.65 -9.22
C ASP A 361 23.58 12.96 -9.69
N SER A 362 22.59 12.22 -9.19
CA SER A 362 21.17 12.40 -9.51
C SER A 362 20.77 12.02 -10.94
N LYS A 363 21.63 11.30 -11.68
CA LYS A 363 21.29 10.78 -13.01
C LYS A 363 20.42 9.53 -12.88
N VAL A 364 19.30 9.51 -13.59
CA VAL A 364 18.32 8.41 -13.53
C VAL A 364 18.91 7.12 -14.10
N ILE A 365 18.87 6.06 -13.30
CA ILE A 365 19.19 4.67 -13.65
C ILE A 365 17.91 3.90 -14.00
N ALA A 366 16.84 4.11 -13.25
CA ALA A 366 15.55 3.46 -13.47
C ALA A 366 14.38 4.30 -12.95
N ASP A 367 13.20 4.10 -13.54
CA ASP A 367 11.93 4.71 -13.15
C ASP A 367 10.87 3.60 -12.99
N PHE A 368 10.14 3.63 -11.88
CA PHE A 368 9.06 2.70 -11.57
C PHE A 368 7.76 3.44 -11.23
N PRO A 369 6.76 3.41 -12.12
CA PRO A 369 5.44 3.94 -11.83
C PRO A 369 4.64 2.99 -10.91
N PHE A 370 3.90 3.56 -9.97
CA PHE A 370 2.99 2.84 -9.08
C PHE A 370 1.66 3.59 -8.93
N PRO A 371 0.53 2.86 -8.81
CA PRO A 371 -0.76 3.49 -8.63
C PRO A 371 -0.90 4.05 -7.22
N HIS A 372 -1.53 5.22 -7.10
CA HIS A 372 -1.78 5.88 -5.80
C HIS A 372 -2.51 5.00 -4.79
N ALA A 373 -3.34 4.06 -5.26
CA ALA A 373 -4.04 3.08 -4.43
C ALA A 373 -3.13 2.17 -3.58
N ARG A 374 -1.82 2.14 -3.86
CA ARG A 374 -0.84 1.47 -2.99
C ARG A 374 -0.79 2.07 -1.58
N PHE A 375 -1.16 3.35 -1.42
CA PHE A 375 -1.28 4.00 -0.13
C PHE A 375 -2.75 4.13 0.29
N LYS A 376 -3.01 3.83 1.56
CA LYS A 376 -4.36 3.98 2.13
C LYS A 376 -4.72 5.46 2.23
N LEU A 377 -5.98 5.77 1.92
CA LEU A 377 -6.50 7.14 2.03
C LEU A 377 -6.47 7.57 3.50
N GLN A 378 -5.82 8.70 3.78
CA GLN A 378 -5.75 9.32 5.11
C GLN A 378 -5.23 8.42 6.23
N LYS A 379 -4.58 7.31 5.91
CA LYS A 379 -4.05 6.36 6.89
C LYS A 379 -2.58 6.12 6.65
N LEU A 380 -1.77 6.63 7.58
CA LEU A 380 -0.33 6.47 7.58
C LEU A 380 0.06 5.01 7.79
N GLY A 381 1.07 4.55 7.06
CA GLY A 381 1.64 3.23 7.26
C GLY A 381 2.72 2.90 6.24
N TRP A 382 3.45 1.81 6.50
CA TRP A 382 4.45 1.29 5.57
C TRP A 382 3.82 0.62 4.37
N VAL A 383 4.28 1.02 3.19
CA VAL A 383 3.96 0.38 1.91
C VAL A 383 5.24 -0.13 1.29
N THR A 384 5.25 -1.41 0.92
CA THR A 384 6.34 -2.02 0.16
C THR A 384 6.05 -1.92 -1.33
N LEU A 385 6.91 -1.21 -2.05
CA LEU A 385 6.87 -0.99 -3.49
C LEU A 385 7.92 -1.88 -4.15
N LYS A 386 7.49 -3.04 -4.63
CA LYS A 386 8.39 -3.99 -5.31
C LYS A 386 8.79 -3.43 -6.67
N VAL A 387 10.09 -3.25 -6.89
CA VAL A 387 10.64 -2.77 -8.16
C VAL A 387 11.24 -3.93 -8.94
N LYS A 388 11.49 -3.76 -10.25
CA LYS A 388 12.31 -4.70 -11.00
C LYS A 388 13.71 -4.73 -10.35
N PRO A 389 14.32 -5.92 -10.09
CA PRO A 389 15.68 -5.99 -9.60
C PRO A 389 16.62 -5.14 -10.47
N THR A 390 17.19 -4.10 -9.87
CA THR A 390 17.97 -3.08 -10.59
C THR A 390 19.35 -2.99 -9.99
N LYS A 391 20.39 -3.21 -10.80
CA LYS A 391 21.78 -3.05 -10.36
C LYS A 391 21.99 -1.59 -9.97
N ILE A 392 22.53 -1.38 -8.78
CA ILE A 392 22.78 -0.05 -8.22
C ILE A 392 24.27 0.15 -7.97
N PRO A 393 24.80 1.36 -8.16
CA PRO A 393 26.14 1.71 -7.69
C PRO A 393 26.19 1.65 -6.16
N GLU A 394 27.39 1.68 -5.60
CA GLU A 394 27.59 1.64 -4.15
C GLU A 394 26.89 2.80 -3.45
N LYS A 395 27.02 4.02 -4.00
CA LYS A 395 26.30 5.22 -3.60
C LYS A 395 25.22 5.55 -4.62
N PHE A 396 23.98 5.63 -4.19
CA PHE A 396 22.82 5.85 -5.06
C PHE A 396 21.75 6.68 -4.35
N ILE A 397 20.78 7.19 -5.11
CA ILE A 397 19.70 8.03 -4.60
C ILE A 397 18.37 7.42 -5.02
N ILE A 398 17.40 7.36 -4.09
CA ILE A 398 16.01 7.06 -4.42
C ILE A 398 15.19 8.34 -4.32
N TYR A 399 14.44 8.66 -5.37
CA TYR A 399 13.42 9.70 -5.36
C TYR A 399 12.03 9.07 -5.34
N PHE A 400 11.20 9.48 -4.38
CA PHE A 400 9.76 9.24 -4.36
C PHE A 400 9.07 10.50 -4.88
N VAL A 401 8.38 10.41 -6.03
CA VAL A 401 7.78 11.56 -6.72
C VAL A 401 6.28 11.34 -6.86
N ALA A 402 5.50 12.11 -6.10
CA ALA A 402 4.04 11.94 -6.02
C ALA A 402 3.26 13.26 -6.13
N LYS A 403 3.85 14.35 -6.63
CA LYS A 403 3.13 15.62 -6.92
C LYS A 403 2.14 16.08 -5.82
N LYS A 404 2.50 15.90 -4.54
CA LYS A 404 1.69 16.23 -3.35
C LYS A 404 0.43 15.39 -3.11
N THR A 405 0.18 14.33 -3.89
CA THR A 405 -0.96 13.41 -3.71
C THR A 405 -0.73 12.37 -2.61
N ILE A 406 0.54 12.13 -2.24
CA ILE A 406 0.94 11.24 -1.15
C ILE A 406 1.81 12.01 -0.17
N GLY A 407 1.43 11.95 1.11
CA GLY A 407 2.24 12.44 2.21
C GLY A 407 3.24 11.35 2.63
N VAL A 408 4.52 11.71 2.72
CA VAL A 408 5.57 10.82 3.24
C VAL A 408 5.94 11.25 4.64
N ASN A 409 6.02 10.30 5.56
CA ASN A 409 6.42 10.56 6.93
C ASN A 409 7.90 10.91 7.03
N CYS A 410 8.27 11.70 8.03
CA CYS A 410 9.67 11.93 8.39
C CYS A 410 9.88 11.84 9.89
N ASP A 411 11.10 11.48 10.28
CA ASP A 411 11.53 11.64 11.67
C ASP A 411 11.97 13.08 11.95
N THR A 412 12.34 13.33 13.21
CA THR A 412 12.79 14.63 13.69
C THR A 412 14.32 14.77 13.77
N GLN A 413 15.09 13.76 13.34
CA GLN A 413 16.54 13.66 13.55
C GLN A 413 17.27 13.52 12.21
N GLY A 414 17.52 14.64 11.51
CA GLY A 414 18.17 14.60 10.20
C GLY A 414 19.62 14.09 10.24
N THR A 415 19.92 13.12 9.37
CA THR A 415 21.31 12.63 9.14
C THR A 415 22.05 13.38 8.02
N GLY A 416 21.37 14.32 7.34
CA GLY A 416 21.88 14.97 6.15
C GLY A 416 21.71 14.17 4.85
N ASN A 417 21.05 13.00 4.89
CA ASN A 417 20.86 12.11 3.72
C ASN A 417 19.51 12.25 3.01
N SER A 418 18.60 13.08 3.53
CA SER A 418 17.28 13.31 2.95
C SER A 418 17.19 14.69 2.33
N PHE A 419 16.48 14.81 1.21
CA PHE A 419 16.38 16.05 0.43
C PHE A 419 14.97 16.21 -0.15
N ALA A 420 14.55 17.45 -0.40
CA ALA A 420 13.30 17.77 -1.08
C ALA A 420 13.61 18.17 -2.53
N GLY A 421 13.23 17.37 -3.53
CA GLY A 421 13.58 17.66 -4.92
C GLY A 421 13.23 16.56 -5.91
N LEU A 422 13.53 16.81 -7.18
CA LEU A 422 13.29 15.89 -8.30
C LEU A 422 14.62 15.36 -8.87
N PRO A 423 14.62 14.19 -9.53
CA PRO A 423 15.79 13.67 -10.22
C PRO A 423 16.37 14.66 -11.24
N GLY A 424 17.67 14.58 -11.52
CA GLY A 424 18.37 15.40 -12.51
C GLY A 424 18.62 16.86 -12.09
N ALA A 425 17.99 17.36 -11.03
CA ALA A 425 18.32 18.66 -10.45
C ALA A 425 19.54 18.57 -9.52
N LYS A 426 20.28 19.68 -9.38
CA LYS A 426 21.30 19.80 -8.33
C LYS A 426 20.62 19.64 -6.98
N LEU A 427 21.17 18.76 -6.14
CA LEU A 427 20.60 18.50 -4.83
C LEU A 427 20.59 19.77 -3.97
N PRO A 428 19.44 20.13 -3.38
CA PRO A 428 19.36 21.26 -2.45
C PRO A 428 20.03 20.93 -1.11
N PRO A 429 20.07 21.88 -0.16
CA PRO A 429 20.45 21.57 1.21
C PRO A 429 19.63 20.40 1.79
N PRO A 430 20.23 19.58 2.68
CA PRO A 430 19.52 18.48 3.30
C PRO A 430 18.27 18.92 4.05
N PHE A 431 17.23 18.10 3.97
CA PHE A 431 16.04 18.20 4.80
C PHE A 431 16.41 17.97 6.27
N SER A 432 15.77 18.70 7.19
CA SER A 432 16.11 18.70 8.62
C SER A 432 15.75 17.40 9.35
N GLY A 433 15.02 16.49 8.71
CA GLY A 433 14.73 15.13 9.18
C GLY A 433 15.13 14.08 8.16
N ASN A 434 14.89 12.79 8.44
CA ASN A 434 14.97 11.75 7.43
C ASN A 434 13.59 11.37 6.91
N TRP A 435 13.47 11.28 5.59
CA TRP A 435 12.30 10.64 5.00
C TRP A 435 12.27 9.18 5.42
N MET A 436 11.09 8.70 5.82
CA MET A 436 10.86 7.28 6.09
C MET A 436 10.73 6.49 4.78
N ILE A 437 11.80 6.51 4.00
CA ILE A 437 11.99 5.80 2.74
C ILE A 437 13.19 4.87 2.93
N ARG A 438 13.00 3.59 2.65
CA ARG A 438 14.03 2.55 2.83
C ARG A 438 14.27 1.79 1.55
N ALA A 439 15.53 1.54 1.24
CA ALA A 439 15.93 0.74 0.09
C ALA A 439 16.03 -0.74 0.50
N VAL A 440 15.35 -1.63 -0.22
CA VAL A 440 15.49 -3.08 -0.03
C VAL A 440 16.41 -3.66 -1.10
N VAL A 441 17.59 -4.08 -0.68
CA VAL A 441 18.64 -4.56 -1.57
C VAL A 441 18.94 -6.05 -1.36
N LYS A 442 19.34 -6.72 -2.43
CA LYS A 442 19.88 -8.08 -2.39
C LYS A 442 21.24 -8.09 -3.09
N PRO A 443 22.20 -8.93 -2.66
CA PRO A 443 23.37 -9.19 -3.47
C PRO A 443 22.88 -9.57 -4.87
N GLY A 444 23.39 -8.89 -5.89
CA GLY A 444 23.16 -9.26 -7.27
C GLY A 444 23.55 -10.73 -7.41
N LEU A 445 22.77 -11.47 -8.18
CA LEU A 445 23.20 -12.77 -8.68
C LEU A 445 24.45 -12.50 -9.52
N SER A 446 25.62 -12.53 -8.89
CA SER A 446 26.89 -12.40 -9.58
C SER A 446 26.97 -13.58 -10.53
N LYS A 447 26.86 -13.31 -11.83
CA LYS A 447 27.33 -14.21 -12.88
C LYS A 447 28.87 -14.24 -12.91
N ASP A 448 29.50 -14.31 -11.74
CA ASP A 448 30.95 -14.37 -11.56
C ASP A 448 31.29 -15.54 -10.65
N THR A 449 31.02 -16.74 -11.14
CA THR A 449 31.87 -17.89 -10.84
C THR A 449 31.87 -18.73 -12.10
N LYS A 450 33.05 -18.89 -12.68
CA LYS A 450 33.31 -19.75 -13.84
C LYS A 450 32.75 -21.15 -13.57
N ALA A 451 31.53 -21.41 -14.03
CA ALA A 451 31.03 -22.74 -14.30
C ALA A 451 30.90 -22.83 -15.82
N LYS A 452 31.96 -23.41 -16.40
CA LYS A 452 32.04 -24.17 -17.65
C LYS A 452 30.97 -23.84 -18.71
N LYS A 453 31.44 -23.33 -19.86
CA LYS A 453 30.74 -23.30 -21.16
C LYS A 453 29.63 -24.35 -21.26
N THR A 454 28.40 -23.89 -21.30
CA THR A 454 27.36 -24.41 -22.20
C THR A 454 26.46 -23.25 -22.55
N SER A 455 26.74 -22.66 -23.71
CA SER A 455 25.83 -21.71 -24.35
C SER A 455 24.56 -22.47 -24.74
N THR A 456 23.44 -22.15 -24.10
CA THR A 456 22.14 -22.47 -24.68
C THR A 456 21.41 -21.16 -24.92
N SER A 457 21.36 -20.80 -26.20
CA SER A 457 20.43 -19.85 -26.77
C SER A 457 19.02 -20.13 -26.24
N SER A 458 18.38 -19.12 -25.64
CA SER A 458 16.97 -19.19 -25.25
C SER A 458 16.10 -18.98 -26.48
N THR A 459 15.95 -20.01 -27.32
CA THR A 459 15.03 -20.00 -28.45
C THR A 459 13.58 -20.12 -27.95
N THR A 460 12.77 -19.07 -28.16
CA THR A 460 11.31 -19.13 -28.10
C THR A 460 10.79 -19.96 -29.27
N LYS A 461 10.51 -21.23 -29.03
CA LYS A 461 10.03 -22.18 -30.03
C LYS A 461 9.19 -23.24 -29.35
N VAL A 462 7.96 -23.41 -29.82
CA VAL A 462 7.10 -24.55 -29.46
C VAL A 462 7.08 -25.49 -30.65
N GLU A 463 7.47 -26.74 -30.46
CA GLU A 463 7.63 -27.70 -31.55
C GLU A 463 7.13 -29.09 -31.18
N GLY A 464 6.89 -29.91 -32.20
CA GLY A 464 6.45 -31.28 -32.05
C GLY A 464 5.63 -31.73 -33.25
N LYS A 465 4.63 -32.57 -33.01
CA LYS A 465 3.73 -33.09 -34.03
C LYS A 465 2.27 -32.75 -33.70
N ILE A 466 1.50 -32.43 -34.72
CA ILE A 466 0.03 -32.35 -34.67
C ILE A 466 -0.49 -33.30 -35.74
N SER A 467 -1.24 -34.33 -35.33
CA SER A 467 -1.74 -35.40 -36.20
C SER A 467 -0.65 -35.97 -37.13
N GLY A 468 0.53 -36.25 -36.57
CA GLY A 468 1.69 -36.77 -37.30
C GLY A 468 2.49 -35.75 -38.11
N THR A 469 1.95 -34.55 -38.33
CA THR A 469 2.64 -33.48 -39.06
C THR A 469 3.57 -32.70 -38.13
N ASN A 470 4.84 -32.56 -38.51
CA ASN A 470 5.80 -31.75 -37.75
C ASN A 470 5.41 -30.28 -37.79
N VAL A 471 5.37 -29.63 -36.62
CA VAL A 471 5.05 -28.20 -36.49
C VAL A 471 6.13 -27.48 -35.69
N ALA A 472 6.38 -26.23 -36.07
CA ALA A 472 7.21 -25.29 -35.33
C ALA A 472 6.45 -23.96 -35.21
N LEU A 473 5.91 -23.70 -34.02
CA LEU A 473 5.14 -22.52 -33.69
C LEU A 473 6.08 -21.49 -33.06
N LYS A 474 6.19 -20.33 -33.69
CA LYS A 474 7.21 -19.32 -33.36
C LYS A 474 6.62 -18.09 -32.68
N ASN A 475 5.33 -17.83 -32.91
CA ASN A 475 4.63 -16.65 -32.42
C ASN A 475 3.57 -17.06 -31.41
N ALA A 476 3.28 -16.18 -30.46
CA ALA A 476 2.18 -16.35 -29.53
C ALA A 476 1.53 -15.01 -29.19
N SER A 477 0.24 -15.04 -28.87
CA SER A 477 -0.50 -13.88 -28.37
C SER A 477 -1.51 -14.28 -27.30
N PHE A 478 -1.76 -13.38 -26.36
CA PHE A 478 -2.72 -13.55 -25.28
C PHE A 478 -3.75 -12.42 -25.31
N GLN A 479 -5.04 -12.77 -25.37
CA GLN A 479 -6.14 -11.79 -25.39
C GLN A 479 -7.38 -12.43 -24.77
N ASN A 480 -8.07 -11.73 -23.86
CA ASN A 480 -9.37 -12.14 -23.31
C ASN A 480 -9.45 -13.60 -22.86
N GLY A 481 -8.45 -14.05 -22.09
CA GLY A 481 -8.39 -15.42 -21.57
C GLY A 481 -8.02 -16.49 -22.61
N GLN A 482 -7.58 -16.09 -23.81
CA GLN A 482 -7.20 -16.98 -24.89
C GLN A 482 -5.70 -16.86 -25.19
N LEU A 483 -5.00 -18.00 -25.17
CA LEU A 483 -3.61 -18.11 -25.63
C LEU A 483 -3.59 -18.72 -27.03
N ALA A 484 -3.11 -17.96 -28.01
CA ALA A 484 -2.81 -18.47 -29.35
C ALA A 484 -1.30 -18.68 -29.51
N ILE A 485 -0.88 -19.82 -30.05
CA ILE A 485 0.51 -20.12 -30.44
C ILE A 485 0.48 -20.62 -31.89
N TYR A 486 1.24 -20.01 -32.80
CA TYR A 486 1.10 -20.23 -34.25
C TYR A 486 2.42 -20.05 -35.02
N ALA A 487 2.47 -20.63 -36.23
CA ALA A 487 3.69 -20.64 -37.05
C ALA A 487 3.88 -19.39 -37.95
N GLY A 488 2.81 -18.68 -38.32
CA GLY A 488 2.86 -17.50 -39.21
C GLY A 488 2.43 -16.20 -38.55
N ASP A 489 1.79 -15.28 -39.28
CA ASP A 489 1.49 -13.92 -38.79
C ASP A 489 0.21 -13.83 -37.95
N ASN A 490 -0.69 -14.80 -38.13
CA ASN A 490 -1.90 -14.93 -37.34
C ASN A 490 -2.29 -16.40 -37.13
N TRP A 491 -3.16 -16.63 -36.15
CA TRP A 491 -3.65 -17.96 -35.81
C TRP A 491 -4.68 -18.53 -36.84
N GLY A 492 -5.21 -17.69 -37.73
CA GLY A 492 -6.26 -18.05 -38.68
C GLY A 492 -5.80 -18.83 -39.91
N THR A 493 -4.50 -18.81 -40.22
CA THR A 493 -3.99 -19.17 -41.56
C THR A 493 -2.86 -20.21 -41.56
N ASN A 494 -2.42 -20.68 -40.39
CA ASN A 494 -1.22 -21.50 -40.22
C ASN A 494 -1.45 -22.60 -39.18
N PRO A 495 -0.58 -23.64 -39.09
CA PRO A 495 -0.58 -24.53 -37.95
C PRO A 495 -0.55 -23.72 -36.65
N SER A 496 -1.50 -24.01 -35.77
CA SER A 496 -1.78 -23.17 -34.61
C SER A 496 -2.46 -23.96 -33.50
N VAL A 497 -2.27 -23.51 -32.27
CA VAL A 497 -3.04 -23.97 -31.11
C VAL A 497 -3.63 -22.73 -30.42
N LEU A 498 -4.94 -22.74 -30.22
CA LEU A 498 -5.69 -21.73 -29.49
C LEU A 498 -6.27 -22.39 -28.23
N ILE A 499 -5.94 -21.83 -27.07
CA ILE A 499 -6.31 -22.37 -25.76
C ILE A 499 -7.16 -21.35 -25.02
N PHE A 500 -8.41 -21.70 -24.74
CA PHE A 500 -9.32 -20.92 -23.91
C PHE A 500 -9.09 -21.30 -22.46
N LEU A 501 -8.70 -20.35 -21.62
CA LEU A 501 -8.33 -20.57 -20.21
C LEU A 501 -9.42 -20.18 -19.21
N PHE A 502 -10.53 -19.62 -19.70
CA PHE A 502 -11.68 -19.19 -18.87
C PHE A 502 -11.27 -18.33 -17.66
N THR A 503 -10.33 -17.40 -17.89
CA THR A 503 -9.96 -16.41 -16.88
C THR A 503 -11.00 -15.31 -16.80
N GLU A 504 -11.03 -14.57 -15.68
CA GLU A 504 -11.79 -13.32 -15.59
C GLU A 504 -11.43 -12.38 -16.76
N GLU A 505 -12.41 -11.60 -17.23
CA GLU A 505 -12.25 -10.68 -18.35
C GLU A 505 -11.10 -9.68 -18.07
N GLY A 506 -10.20 -9.53 -19.04
CA GLY A 506 -9.00 -8.68 -18.90
C GLY A 506 -7.90 -9.23 -17.96
N ALA A 507 -8.06 -10.40 -17.34
CA ALA A 507 -7.07 -10.94 -16.43
C ALA A 507 -5.87 -11.57 -17.16
N ILE A 508 -4.67 -11.09 -16.85
CA ILE A 508 -3.41 -11.67 -17.35
C ILE A 508 -2.98 -12.82 -16.41
N PRO A 509 -2.72 -14.04 -16.92
CA PRO A 509 -2.46 -15.22 -16.09
C PRO A 509 -1.01 -15.28 -15.56
N GLU A 510 -0.42 -14.16 -15.13
CA GLU A 510 0.97 -14.12 -14.66
C GLU A 510 1.24 -15.09 -13.51
N GLY A 511 2.28 -15.93 -13.65
CA GLY A 511 2.65 -16.91 -12.65
C GLY A 511 1.65 -18.05 -12.46
N LYS A 512 0.57 -18.12 -13.26
CA LYS A 512 -0.41 -19.18 -13.19
C LYS A 512 0.11 -20.45 -13.86
N LEU A 513 -0.28 -21.59 -13.28
CA LEU A 513 -0.06 -22.91 -13.84
C LEU A 513 -1.42 -23.56 -14.08
N PHE A 514 -1.70 -23.90 -15.33
CA PHE A 514 -2.83 -24.72 -15.73
C PHE A 514 -2.32 -26.14 -15.96
N SER A 515 -3.00 -27.12 -15.35
CA SER A 515 -2.67 -28.53 -15.47
C SER A 515 -3.93 -29.33 -15.70
N VAL A 516 -4.05 -29.92 -16.90
CA VAL A 516 -5.16 -30.81 -17.28
C VAL A 516 -4.60 -32.20 -17.49
N LYS A 517 -5.26 -33.20 -16.89
CA LYS A 517 -4.95 -34.61 -17.10
C LYS A 517 -5.94 -35.20 -18.12
N PRO A 518 -5.57 -36.26 -18.87
CA PRO A 518 -6.44 -36.86 -19.88
C PRO A 518 -7.81 -37.31 -19.37
N GLU A 519 -7.89 -37.67 -18.08
CA GLU A 519 -9.12 -38.16 -17.45
C GLU A 519 -10.06 -37.01 -17.00
N ALA A 520 -9.60 -35.76 -17.05
CA ALA A 520 -10.38 -34.60 -16.66
C ALA A 520 -11.54 -34.39 -17.64
N LYS A 521 -12.74 -34.17 -17.12
CA LYS A 521 -13.95 -33.88 -17.89
C LYS A 521 -14.18 -32.37 -17.99
N PHE A 522 -14.74 -31.95 -19.12
CA PHE A 522 -15.09 -30.55 -19.32
C PHE A 522 -16.28 -30.16 -18.44
N ASP A 523 -16.10 -29.13 -17.62
CA ASP A 523 -17.10 -28.58 -16.70
C ASP A 523 -17.29 -27.06 -16.87
N GLY A 524 -16.74 -26.48 -17.96
CA GLY A 524 -16.72 -25.03 -18.18
C GLY A 524 -15.57 -24.28 -17.51
N THR A 525 -14.74 -24.96 -16.71
CA THR A 525 -13.56 -24.36 -16.03
C THR A 525 -12.23 -24.95 -16.50
N VAL A 526 -12.27 -26.14 -17.08
CA VAL A 526 -11.12 -26.78 -17.72
C VAL A 526 -10.82 -26.09 -19.06
N PRO A 527 -9.54 -25.81 -19.38
CA PRO A 527 -9.18 -25.23 -20.67
C PRO A 527 -9.79 -25.96 -21.88
N HIS A 528 -10.06 -25.23 -22.93
CA HIS A 528 -10.56 -25.77 -24.19
C HIS A 528 -9.52 -25.49 -25.28
N VAL A 529 -9.14 -26.51 -26.06
CA VAL A 529 -8.06 -26.40 -27.05
C VAL A 529 -8.59 -26.62 -28.47
N HIS A 530 -8.40 -25.62 -29.32
CA HIS A 530 -8.55 -25.75 -30.77
C HIS A 530 -7.15 -25.87 -31.37
N TYR A 531 -6.92 -26.83 -32.25
CA TYR A 531 -5.64 -26.95 -32.92
C TYR A 531 -5.80 -27.23 -34.41
N ARG A 532 -4.83 -26.74 -35.17
CA ARG A 532 -4.83 -26.77 -36.63
C ARG A 532 -3.50 -27.26 -37.16
N TRP A 533 -3.54 -28.02 -38.25
CA TRP A 533 -2.35 -28.47 -38.96
C TRP A 533 -2.61 -28.55 -40.45
N LYS A 534 -1.53 -28.51 -41.24
CA LYS A 534 -1.58 -28.79 -42.67
C LYS A 534 -1.51 -30.31 -42.84
N ASN A 535 -2.57 -30.94 -43.30
CA ASN A 535 -2.58 -32.38 -43.53
C ASN A 535 -1.54 -32.74 -44.61
N ALA A 536 -0.74 -33.78 -44.35
CA ALA A 536 0.36 -34.16 -45.22
C ALA A 536 -0.10 -34.69 -46.58
N GLU A 537 -1.29 -35.29 -46.64
CA GLU A 537 -1.89 -35.90 -47.83
C GLU A 537 -2.75 -34.88 -48.58
N SER A 538 -3.79 -34.34 -47.93
CA SER A 538 -4.74 -33.41 -48.58
C SER A 538 -4.16 -32.03 -48.85
N LYS A 539 -3.04 -31.68 -48.19
CA LYS A 539 -2.41 -30.34 -48.16
C LYS A 539 -3.32 -29.21 -47.63
N GLN A 540 -4.53 -29.52 -47.17
CA GLN A 540 -5.46 -28.56 -46.60
C GLN A 540 -5.17 -28.33 -45.11
N ILE A 541 -5.64 -27.20 -44.57
CA ILE A 541 -5.62 -26.93 -43.14
C ILE A 541 -6.81 -27.63 -42.49
N GLU A 542 -6.54 -28.57 -41.61
CA GLU A 542 -7.55 -29.25 -40.80
C GLU A 542 -7.59 -28.64 -39.40
N THR A 543 -8.76 -28.68 -38.77
CA THR A 543 -9.00 -28.17 -37.41
C THR A 543 -9.65 -29.26 -36.58
N GLU A 544 -9.13 -29.47 -35.37
CA GLU A 544 -9.81 -30.25 -34.34
C GLU A 544 -10.00 -29.41 -33.08
N ILE A 545 -11.02 -29.80 -32.33
CA ILE A 545 -11.48 -29.15 -31.11
C ILE A 545 -11.54 -30.22 -30.02
N VAL A 546 -10.81 -30.02 -28.93
CA VAL A 546 -10.77 -30.97 -27.81
C VAL A 546 -11.04 -30.26 -26.48
N MET A 547 -12.03 -30.78 -25.77
CA MET A 547 -12.51 -30.24 -24.49
C MET A 547 -12.18 -31.18 -23.32
N ASP A 548 -11.93 -32.46 -23.60
CA ASP A 548 -11.43 -33.47 -22.67
C ASP A 548 -10.48 -34.45 -23.38
N GLY A 549 -9.96 -35.46 -22.67
CA GLY A 549 -9.13 -36.51 -23.30
C GLY A 549 -7.71 -36.08 -23.70
N TYR A 550 -7.23 -34.93 -23.20
CA TYR A 550 -5.90 -34.39 -23.50
C TYR A 550 -5.11 -34.08 -22.22
N ARG A 551 -3.78 -34.00 -22.34
CA ARG A 551 -2.91 -33.51 -21.27
C ARG A 551 -2.40 -32.12 -21.63
N LEU A 552 -2.51 -31.20 -20.69
CA LEU A 552 -1.96 -29.85 -20.80
C LEU A 552 -1.19 -29.50 -19.54
N ARG A 553 0.03 -29.02 -19.71
CA ARG A 553 0.74 -28.24 -18.69
C ARG A 553 1.10 -26.90 -19.33
N LEU A 554 0.47 -25.85 -18.85
CA LEU A 554 0.68 -24.51 -19.34
C LEU A 554 1.06 -23.61 -18.17
N LYS A 555 2.30 -23.12 -18.19
CA LYS A 555 2.85 -22.24 -17.17
C LYS A 555 3.09 -20.88 -17.77
N PHE A 556 2.53 -19.86 -17.16
CA PHE A 556 2.86 -18.48 -17.48
C PHE A 556 3.86 -17.97 -16.47
N ASP A 557 4.91 -17.33 -16.96
CA ASP A 557 5.83 -16.58 -16.13
C ASP A 557 5.29 -15.16 -15.91
N LYS A 558 6.13 -14.28 -15.38
CA LYS A 558 5.74 -12.89 -15.14
C LYS A 558 5.65 -12.13 -16.45
N ALA A 559 4.54 -11.41 -16.68
CA ALA A 559 4.46 -10.57 -17.87
C ALA A 559 5.40 -9.36 -17.74
N VAL A 560 6.05 -9.01 -18.85
CA VAL A 560 7.01 -7.92 -18.94
C VAL A 560 6.86 -7.27 -20.31
N GLY A 561 6.60 -5.95 -20.32
CA GLY A 561 6.61 -5.15 -21.55
C GLY A 561 5.55 -5.55 -22.57
N GLY A 562 4.31 -5.79 -22.12
CA GLY A 562 3.21 -6.23 -23.00
C GLY A 562 3.39 -7.65 -23.53
N LYS A 563 4.31 -8.43 -22.98
CA LYS A 563 4.52 -9.84 -23.34
C LYS A 563 4.50 -10.72 -22.12
N ILE A 564 4.00 -11.95 -22.25
CA ILE A 564 3.98 -12.95 -21.20
C ILE A 564 4.71 -14.21 -21.65
N PRO A 565 5.91 -14.48 -21.13
CA PRO A 565 6.61 -15.73 -21.36
C PRO A 565 5.86 -16.89 -20.72
N GLY A 566 6.01 -18.07 -21.30
CA GLY A 566 5.47 -19.28 -20.72
C GLY A 566 6.03 -20.55 -21.33
N GLU A 567 5.68 -21.66 -20.70
CA GLU A 567 6.05 -23.01 -21.08
C GLU A 567 4.77 -23.79 -21.36
N ILE A 568 4.74 -24.55 -22.45
CA ILE A 568 3.62 -25.41 -22.81
C ILE A 568 4.09 -26.84 -23.02
N LEU A 569 3.28 -27.78 -22.55
CA LEU A 569 3.21 -29.17 -23.01
C LEU A 569 1.74 -29.46 -23.30
N PHE A 570 1.42 -29.80 -24.54
CA PHE A 570 0.08 -30.24 -24.96
C PHE A 570 0.21 -31.56 -25.71
N GLU A 571 -0.55 -32.58 -25.32
CA GLU A 571 -0.59 -33.87 -25.99
C GLU A 571 -1.95 -34.55 -25.88
N ILE A 572 -2.27 -35.40 -26.84
CA ILE A 572 -3.48 -36.21 -26.85
C ILE A 572 -3.08 -37.68 -26.85
N PRO A 573 -3.26 -38.41 -25.73
CA PRO A 573 -2.95 -39.83 -25.66
C PRO A 573 -3.64 -40.62 -26.78
N GLY A 574 -2.92 -41.55 -27.41
CA GLY A 574 -3.44 -42.35 -28.53
C GLY A 574 -3.48 -41.64 -29.89
N LYS A 575 -3.27 -40.30 -29.94
CA LYS A 575 -3.06 -39.57 -31.19
C LYS A 575 -1.59 -39.18 -31.37
N ASN A 576 -1.15 -39.01 -32.62
CA ASN A 576 0.20 -38.50 -32.93
C ASN A 576 0.26 -36.96 -32.80
N THR A 577 -0.21 -36.44 -31.66
CA THR A 577 -0.31 -35.01 -31.36
C THR A 577 0.38 -34.75 -30.03
N ARG A 578 1.56 -34.12 -30.09
CA ARG A 578 2.32 -33.62 -28.95
C ARG A 578 3.17 -32.43 -29.36
N ILE A 579 3.00 -31.31 -28.68
CA ILE A 579 3.85 -30.12 -28.80
C ILE A 579 4.36 -29.69 -27.44
N GLN A 580 5.57 -29.17 -27.41
CA GLN A 580 6.17 -28.63 -26.20
C GLN A 580 7.17 -27.53 -26.50
N GLY A 581 7.41 -26.67 -25.52
CA GLY A 581 8.47 -25.67 -25.59
C GLY A 581 8.13 -24.38 -24.87
N ASN A 582 8.91 -23.35 -25.18
CA ASN A 582 8.77 -22.03 -24.58
C ASN A 582 8.13 -21.08 -25.60
N PHE A 583 7.23 -20.24 -25.14
CA PHE A 583 6.64 -19.17 -25.93
C PHE A 583 6.77 -17.83 -25.21
N ILE A 584 6.67 -16.74 -25.96
CA ILE A 584 6.46 -15.40 -25.43
C ILE A 584 5.21 -14.86 -26.13
N ALA A 585 4.12 -14.74 -25.40
CA ALA A 585 2.86 -14.28 -25.95
C ALA A 585 2.74 -12.77 -25.85
N GLU A 586 2.46 -12.09 -26.96
CA GLU A 586 2.12 -10.67 -26.94
C GLU A 586 0.71 -10.47 -26.38
N ILE A 587 0.58 -9.65 -25.34
CA ILE A 587 -0.69 -9.30 -24.72
C ILE A 587 -1.37 -8.28 -25.61
N LYS A 588 -2.55 -8.63 -26.13
CA LYS A 588 -3.39 -7.77 -26.95
C LYS A 588 -4.56 -7.27 -26.11
N ASP A 589 -4.98 -6.04 -26.37
CA ASP A 589 -6.11 -5.38 -25.70
C ASP A 589 -7.46 -5.98 -26.09
#